data_AF-A0A816BDZ6-F1
#
_entry.id   AF-A0A816BDZ6-F1
#
_cell.length_a   1.000
_cell.length_b   1.000
_cell.length_c   1.000
_cell.angle_alpha   90.00
_cell.angle_beta   90.00
_cell.angle_gamma   90.00
#
_symmetry.space_group_name_H-M   'P 1'
#
loop_
_entity.id
_entity.type
_entity.pdbx_description
1 polymer ?
#
loop_
_entity_poly.entity_id
_entity_poly.type
_entity_poly.pdbx_seq_one_letter_code
_entity_poly.pdbx_strand_id
1 'polypeptide(L)'
;MNLILHATYKLVWQGFPVLIVGTSDLDQQFHSFGIAVCSDEKTKDFTFVFRAVQDGVKKLYLQEINPGILMADGSGAIRNGFKEVFGEKPIVMCWAHMRRKVVKKIESMVTKIDQEDLIQDIDVLQLAQSDRIFAKASNLFIKKWNKKQPTFIEYFENEWLTLHRGWYEGIQHLTPSTNNGLESSNRVIKDENTFRERLPLSRFKILTFEIVEKWSKSYERNLKLFHDKQTVTLDIWTNSYQWVKLNKSIVSKKLDDAIEFHVPAGNELSISKNSIEIIKKMKWYSFDQYKIKAFSIWNVTLPMDETKWMDGQCNCPGFFKKFICKHVVGLAIRLNYCKPPPAAKNIRIGEKRRRGRPSKATKALLIQ
;
A
#
# COMPACT_ATOMS: atom_id res chain seq x y z
N MET A 1 6.43 4.23 -13.74
CA MET A 1 7.18 3.40 -12.77
C MET A 1 7.41 4.19 -11.50
N ASN A 2 7.37 3.53 -10.34
CA ASN A 2 7.67 4.13 -9.04
C ASN A 2 9.07 3.69 -8.61
N LEU A 3 9.84 4.56 -7.98
CA LEU A 3 11.14 4.17 -7.41
C LEU A 3 11.01 3.89 -5.92
N ILE A 4 11.70 2.86 -5.46
CA ILE A 4 11.84 2.53 -4.05
C ILE A 4 13.33 2.44 -3.78
N LEU A 5 13.82 3.21 -2.81
CA LEU A 5 15.23 3.23 -2.44
C LEU A 5 15.37 3.23 -0.93
N HIS A 6 16.34 2.46 -0.43
CA HIS A 6 16.64 2.40 0.99
C HIS A 6 18.09 1.94 1.21
N ALA A 7 18.70 2.47 2.26
CA ALA A 7 20.06 2.09 2.65
C ALA A 7 20.08 0.85 3.55
N THR A 8 21.10 0.04 3.40
CA THR A 8 21.36 -1.10 4.26
C THR A 8 22.80 -1.10 4.72
N TYR A 9 23.00 -1.58 5.94
CA TYR A 9 24.26 -1.51 6.66
C TYR A 9 24.77 -2.91 7.02
N LYS A 10 26.02 -2.95 7.50
CA LYS A 10 26.72 -4.17 7.96
C LYS A 10 27.01 -5.16 6.84
N LEU A 11 27.33 -4.66 5.64
CA LEU A 11 27.73 -5.48 4.49
C LEU A 11 29.23 -5.36 4.17
N VAL A 12 29.86 -4.23 4.48
CA VAL A 12 31.29 -3.98 4.23
C VAL A 12 32.04 -3.62 5.51
N TRP A 13 33.34 -3.92 5.57
CA TRP A 13 34.21 -3.67 6.73
C TRP A 13 34.22 -2.20 7.15
N GLN A 14 34.29 -1.30 6.17
CA GLN A 14 34.34 0.15 6.36
C GLN A 14 33.04 0.74 6.90
N GLY A 15 31.95 -0.04 6.93
CA GLY A 15 30.65 0.42 7.43
C GLY A 15 29.89 1.34 6.48
N PHE A 16 30.33 1.48 5.22
CA PHE A 16 29.65 2.30 4.22
C PHE A 16 28.19 1.86 4.00
N PRO A 17 27.27 2.82 3.79
CA PRO A 17 25.91 2.52 3.38
C PRO A 17 25.90 1.87 1.99
N VAL A 18 25.08 0.83 1.87
CA VAL A 18 24.77 0.19 0.59
C VAL A 18 23.33 0.55 0.24
N LEU A 19 23.15 1.31 -0.83
CA LEU A 19 21.85 1.74 -1.31
C LEU A 19 21.30 0.69 -2.29
N ILE A 20 20.06 0.26 -2.05
CA ILE A 20 19.35 -0.63 -2.97
C ILE A 20 18.21 0.13 -3.61
N VAL A 21 18.14 0.07 -4.94
CA VAL A 21 17.08 0.69 -5.74
C VAL A 21 16.30 -0.36 -6.52
N GLY A 22 14.99 -0.16 -6.59
CA GLY A 22 14.07 -1.03 -7.32
C GLY A 22 12.71 -0.38 -7.53
N THR A 23 11.75 -1.19 -7.99
CA THR A 23 10.33 -0.84 -8.10
C THR A 23 9.48 -1.91 -7.44
N SER A 24 8.21 -1.62 -7.15
CA SER A 24 7.21 -2.64 -6.83
C SER A 24 6.32 -2.93 -8.03
N ASP A 25 5.82 -4.15 -8.14
CA ASP A 25 4.77 -4.53 -9.10
C ASP A 25 3.37 -4.41 -8.48
N LEU A 26 2.34 -4.81 -9.23
CA LEU A 26 0.95 -4.72 -8.78
C LEU A 26 0.54 -5.80 -7.76
N ASP A 27 1.35 -6.84 -7.57
CA ASP A 27 1.24 -7.80 -6.47
C ASP A 27 2.06 -7.38 -5.24
N GLN A 28 2.59 -6.15 -5.25
CA GLN A 28 3.43 -5.56 -4.20
C GLN A 28 4.74 -6.33 -3.97
N GLN A 29 5.19 -7.09 -4.95
CA GLN A 29 6.53 -7.67 -4.94
C GLN A 29 7.56 -6.60 -5.27
N PHE A 30 8.71 -6.66 -4.61
CA PHE A 30 9.81 -5.73 -4.87
C PHE A 30 10.80 -6.32 -5.89
N HIS A 31 11.19 -5.48 -6.85
CA HIS A 31 12.06 -5.79 -7.96
C HIS A 31 13.29 -4.88 -7.90
N SER A 32 14.33 -5.36 -7.21
CA SER A 32 15.63 -4.73 -7.22
C SER A 32 16.25 -4.75 -8.61
N PHE A 33 16.87 -3.66 -9.01
CA PHE A 33 17.64 -3.57 -10.25
C PHE A 33 18.96 -2.81 -10.09
N GLY A 34 19.27 -2.29 -8.90
CA GLY A 34 20.53 -1.59 -8.67
C GLY A 34 21.01 -1.67 -7.22
N ILE A 35 22.34 -1.69 -7.08
CA ILE A 35 23.05 -1.60 -5.80
C ILE A 35 24.14 -0.54 -5.96
N ALA A 36 24.27 0.36 -4.99
CA ALA A 36 25.36 1.31 -4.91
C ALA A 36 26.02 1.27 -3.53
N VAL A 37 27.34 1.36 -3.49
CA VAL A 37 28.08 1.57 -2.24
C VAL A 37 28.47 3.04 -2.20
N CYS A 38 27.96 3.76 -1.21
CA CYS A 38 28.18 5.20 -1.07
C CYS A 38 28.98 5.48 0.20
N SER A 39 29.73 6.58 0.24
CA SER A 39 30.48 6.95 1.43
C SER A 39 29.57 7.42 2.56
N ASP A 40 28.49 8.11 2.20
CA ASP A 40 27.49 8.69 3.12
C ASP A 40 26.07 8.51 2.56
N GLU A 41 25.07 8.97 3.32
CA GLU A 41 23.68 9.16 2.87
C GLU A 41 23.37 10.66 2.65
N LYS A 42 24.24 11.37 1.93
CA LYS A 42 24.02 12.79 1.61
C LYS A 42 23.30 12.93 0.27
N THR A 43 22.78 14.13 0.01
CA THR A 43 22.08 14.46 -1.24
C THR A 43 22.86 14.06 -2.49
N LYS A 44 24.19 14.27 -2.50
CA LYS A 44 25.07 13.88 -3.61
C LYS A 44 25.07 12.36 -3.87
N ASP A 45 24.99 11.54 -2.82
CA ASP A 45 25.05 10.07 -2.92
C ASP A 45 23.75 9.53 -3.51
N PHE A 46 22.61 10.05 -3.05
CA PHE A 46 21.30 9.72 -3.64
C PHE A 46 21.18 10.22 -5.09
N THR A 47 21.65 11.44 -5.37
CA THR A 47 21.69 11.99 -6.74
C THR A 47 22.51 11.11 -7.68
N PHE A 48 23.66 10.61 -7.20
CA PHE A 48 24.48 9.66 -7.95
C PHE A 48 23.69 8.39 -8.31
N VAL A 49 22.98 7.78 -7.36
CA VAL A 49 22.16 6.58 -7.63
C VAL A 49 21.04 6.87 -8.62
N PHE A 50 20.33 7.99 -8.44
CA PHE A 50 19.22 8.35 -9.32
C PHE A 50 19.68 8.68 -10.75
N ARG A 51 20.82 9.36 -10.92
CA ARG A 51 21.45 9.57 -12.24
C ARG A 51 21.86 8.26 -12.88
N ALA A 52 22.47 7.35 -12.12
CA ALA A 52 22.85 6.03 -12.65
C ALA A 52 21.63 5.25 -13.18
N VAL A 53 20.48 5.35 -12.51
CA VAL A 53 19.22 4.77 -13.01
C VAL A 53 18.76 5.46 -14.30
N GLN A 54 18.76 6.80 -14.34
CA GLN A 54 18.37 7.57 -15.51
C GLN A 54 19.25 7.26 -16.73
N ASP A 55 20.56 7.26 -16.54
CA ASP A 55 21.56 6.94 -17.57
C ASP A 55 21.43 5.50 -18.04
N GLY A 56 21.20 4.56 -17.13
CA GLY A 56 20.97 3.15 -17.44
C GLY A 56 19.75 2.94 -18.34
N VAL A 57 18.62 3.56 -17.99
CA VAL A 57 17.38 3.48 -18.80
C VAL A 57 17.58 4.14 -20.16
N LYS A 58 18.21 5.33 -20.20
CA LYS A 58 18.51 6.04 -21.45
C LYS A 58 19.42 5.24 -22.37
N LYS A 59 20.45 4.59 -21.82
CA LYS A 59 21.38 3.76 -22.59
C LYS A 59 20.73 2.48 -23.13
N LEU A 60 19.90 1.82 -22.34
CA LEU A 60 19.30 0.53 -22.71
C LEU A 60 18.07 0.66 -23.61
N TYR A 61 17.25 1.69 -23.39
CA TYR A 61 15.93 1.83 -24.03
C TYR A 61 15.79 3.10 -24.88
N LEU A 62 16.81 3.96 -24.94
CA LEU A 62 16.75 5.27 -25.60
C LEU A 62 15.59 6.14 -25.10
N GLN A 63 15.21 5.96 -23.84
CA GLN A 63 14.10 6.65 -23.19
C GLN A 63 14.56 7.34 -21.91
N GLU A 64 13.95 8.47 -21.59
CA GLU A 64 14.14 9.11 -20.29
C GLU A 64 13.13 8.57 -19.28
N ILE A 65 13.63 8.10 -18.14
CA ILE A 65 12.78 7.71 -17.03
C ILE A 65 12.28 8.96 -16.30
N ASN A 66 10.97 9.02 -16.04
CA ASN A 66 10.34 10.05 -15.21
C ASN A 66 9.45 9.36 -14.16
N PRO A 67 10.02 8.94 -13.02
CA PRO A 67 9.26 8.27 -11.99
C PRO A 67 8.13 9.15 -11.45
N GLY A 68 6.98 8.55 -11.18
CA GLY A 68 5.83 9.28 -10.62
C GLY A 68 6.01 9.62 -9.14
N ILE A 69 6.72 8.75 -8.41
CA ILE A 69 6.89 8.85 -6.96
C ILE A 69 8.18 8.17 -6.50
N LEU A 70 8.67 8.59 -5.34
CA LEU A 70 9.69 7.89 -4.57
C LEU A 70 9.09 7.32 -3.29
N MET A 71 9.30 6.04 -3.02
CA MET A 71 9.11 5.47 -1.69
C MET A 71 10.46 5.36 -0.99
N ALA A 72 10.56 5.99 0.17
CA ALA A 72 11.81 6.11 0.89
C ALA A 72 11.59 6.18 2.41
N ASP A 73 12.69 6.10 3.14
CA ASP A 73 12.70 6.66 4.49
C ASP A 73 12.64 8.19 4.42
N GLY A 74 12.12 8.83 5.47
CA GLY A 74 11.85 10.27 5.48
C GLY A 74 13.10 11.13 5.60
N SER A 75 14.25 10.71 5.06
CA SER A 75 15.46 11.53 5.13
C SER A 75 15.36 12.74 4.20
N GLY A 76 15.85 13.91 4.63
CA GLY A 76 15.88 15.09 3.75
C GLY A 76 16.84 14.91 2.57
N ALA A 77 17.93 14.15 2.77
CA ALA A 77 18.94 13.91 1.76
C ALA A 77 18.41 13.13 0.55
N ILE A 78 17.65 12.06 0.76
CA ILE A 78 17.08 11.27 -0.34
C ILE A 78 16.03 12.05 -1.12
N ARG A 79 15.21 12.84 -0.41
CA ARG A 79 14.25 13.77 -1.02
C ARG A 79 14.94 14.77 -1.95
N ASN A 80 15.98 15.41 -1.45
CA ASN A 80 16.71 16.42 -2.23
C ASN A 80 17.38 15.78 -3.45
N GLY A 81 18.01 14.62 -3.29
CA GLY A 81 18.66 13.94 -4.41
C GLY A 81 17.68 13.48 -5.48
N PHE A 82 16.49 13.02 -5.07
CA PHE A 82 15.42 12.66 -6.00
C PHE A 82 14.90 13.89 -6.76
N LYS A 83 14.71 15.00 -6.05
CA LYS A 83 14.28 16.28 -6.62
C LYS A 83 15.29 16.83 -7.63
N GLU A 84 16.58 16.73 -7.35
CA GLU A 84 17.64 17.19 -8.25
C GLU A 84 17.65 16.45 -9.61
N VAL A 85 17.25 15.17 -9.64
CA VAL A 85 17.28 14.36 -10.86
C VAL A 85 15.93 14.32 -11.57
N PHE A 86 14.82 14.21 -10.84
CA PHE A 86 13.48 13.97 -11.40
C PHE A 86 12.46 15.09 -11.12
N GLY A 87 12.90 16.19 -10.48
CA GLY A 87 12.04 17.31 -10.11
C GLY A 87 11.21 17.06 -8.84
N GLU A 88 10.39 18.05 -8.45
CA GLU A 88 9.51 17.90 -7.29
C GLU A 88 8.41 16.88 -7.60
N LYS A 89 8.36 15.81 -6.80
CA LYS A 89 7.41 14.71 -6.91
C LYS A 89 6.93 14.32 -5.51
N PRO A 90 5.78 13.64 -5.38
CA PRO A 90 5.38 13.08 -4.10
C PRO A 90 6.43 12.09 -3.57
N ILE A 91 6.49 11.96 -2.24
CA ILE A 91 7.31 10.96 -1.56
C ILE A 91 6.39 10.15 -0.65
N VAL A 92 6.36 8.84 -0.84
CA VAL A 92 5.70 7.93 0.09
C VAL A 92 6.67 7.60 1.21
N MET A 93 6.33 8.08 2.40
CA MET A 93 6.98 7.69 3.63
C MET A 93 6.50 6.29 4.03
N CYS A 94 7.43 5.37 4.28
CA CYS A 94 7.08 4.07 4.82
C CYS A 94 6.31 4.20 6.15
N TRP A 95 5.07 3.71 6.16
CA TRP A 95 4.17 3.74 7.31
C TRP A 95 4.76 3.05 8.54
N ALA A 96 5.39 1.88 8.37
CA ALA A 96 5.96 1.13 9.48
C ALA A 96 7.11 1.88 10.16
N HIS A 97 7.89 2.65 9.39
CA HIS A 97 8.95 3.50 9.93
C HIS A 97 8.40 4.72 10.64
N MET A 98 7.43 5.42 10.01
CA MET A 98 6.76 6.55 10.62
C MET A 98 6.10 6.15 11.93
N ARG A 99 5.24 5.11 11.91
CA ARG A 99 4.47 4.67 13.07
C ARG A 99 5.37 4.31 14.25
N ARG A 100 6.48 3.61 14.00
CA ARG A 100 7.48 3.29 15.04
C ARG A 100 8.09 4.54 15.67
N LYS A 101 8.43 5.57 14.87
CA LYS A 101 8.99 6.83 15.39
C LYS A 101 7.95 7.60 16.22
N VAL A 102 6.71 7.66 15.74
CA VAL A 102 5.62 8.35 16.44
C VAL A 102 5.24 7.65 17.74
N VAL A 103 5.09 6.32 17.75
CA VAL A 103 4.77 5.55 18.96
C VAL A 103 5.82 5.79 20.06
N LYS A 104 7.12 5.77 19.72
CA LYS A 104 8.18 6.09 20.69
C LYS A 104 8.03 7.50 21.28
N LYS A 105 7.61 8.48 20.46
CA LYS A 105 7.38 9.84 20.93
C LYS A 105 6.13 9.94 21.81
N ILE A 106 5.06 9.23 21.46
CA ILE A 106 3.85 9.09 22.28
C ILE A 106 4.21 8.51 23.66
N GLU A 107 4.97 7.42 23.69
CA GLU A 107 5.42 6.79 24.94
C GLU A 107 6.19 7.76 25.85
N SER A 108 6.94 8.69 25.27
CA SER A 108 7.75 9.68 26.01
C SER A 108 7.05 10.99 26.35
N MET A 109 6.05 11.43 25.57
CA MET A 109 5.47 12.78 25.66
C MET A 109 3.99 12.80 26.06
N VAL A 110 3.28 11.67 25.94
CA VAL A 110 1.82 11.59 26.11
C VAL A 110 1.48 10.81 27.35
N THR A 111 0.47 11.29 28.10
CA THR A 111 -0.02 10.62 29.32
C THR A 111 -0.52 9.21 29.00
N LYS A 112 -0.28 8.25 29.91
CA LYS A 112 -0.56 6.82 29.66
C LYS A 112 -2.00 6.54 29.25
N ILE A 113 -2.96 7.28 29.82
CA ILE A 113 -4.40 7.14 29.58
C ILE A 113 -4.77 7.48 28.13
N ASP A 114 -4.07 8.43 27.50
CA ASP A 114 -4.38 8.91 26.15
C ASP A 114 -3.58 8.19 25.05
N GLN A 115 -2.55 7.40 25.39
CA GLN A 115 -1.62 6.81 24.40
C GLN A 115 -2.33 5.88 23.40
N GLU A 116 -3.18 4.98 23.89
CA GLU A 116 -3.85 4.00 23.04
C GLU A 116 -4.80 4.66 22.04
N ASP A 117 -5.67 5.54 22.54
CA ASP A 117 -6.62 6.29 21.72
C ASP A 117 -5.93 7.16 20.67
N LEU A 118 -4.81 7.79 21.02
CA LEU A 118 -4.02 8.61 20.11
C LEU A 118 -3.39 7.78 19.00
N ILE A 119 -2.83 6.60 19.33
CA ILE A 119 -2.28 5.67 18.34
C ILE A 119 -3.38 5.19 17.39
N GLN A 120 -4.55 4.81 17.91
CA GLN A 120 -5.67 4.39 17.09
C GLN A 120 -6.16 5.51 16.16
N ASP A 121 -6.22 6.75 16.65
CA ASP A 121 -6.61 7.90 15.83
C ASP A 121 -5.59 8.17 14.70
N ILE A 122 -4.29 8.00 14.96
CA ILE A 122 -3.24 8.10 13.94
C ILE A 122 -3.36 6.95 12.91
N ASP A 123 -3.63 5.72 13.37
CA ASP A 123 -3.88 4.57 12.50
C ASP A 123 -5.11 4.82 11.59
N VAL A 124 -6.15 5.52 12.06
CA VAL A 124 -7.29 5.93 11.22
C VAL A 124 -6.93 7.08 10.27
N LEU A 125 -6.12 8.04 10.71
CA LEU A 125 -5.66 9.14 9.87
C LEU A 125 -4.82 8.62 8.68
N GLN A 126 -4.07 7.54 8.88
CA GLN A 126 -3.31 6.82 7.85
C GLN A 126 -4.17 6.35 6.69
N LEU A 127 -5.43 5.98 6.97
CA LEU A 127 -6.36 5.45 5.99
C LEU A 127 -7.11 6.53 5.20
N ALA A 128 -6.72 7.80 5.35
CA ALA A 128 -7.30 8.88 4.56
C ALA A 128 -7.14 8.60 3.05
N GLN A 129 -8.24 8.73 2.32
CA GLN A 129 -8.38 8.22 0.95
C GLN A 129 -7.96 9.24 -0.12
N SER A 130 -7.66 10.48 0.29
CA SER A 130 -7.18 11.53 -0.60
C SER A 130 -6.52 12.64 0.21
N ASP A 131 -5.75 13.48 -0.48
CA ASP A 131 -5.14 14.67 0.08
C ASP A 131 -6.16 15.58 0.82
N ARG A 132 -7.30 15.84 0.19
CA ARG A 132 -8.37 16.67 0.76
C ARG A 132 -8.95 16.08 2.05
N ILE A 133 -9.15 14.76 2.07
CA ILE A 133 -9.64 14.05 3.26
C ILE A 133 -8.57 14.10 4.36
N PHE A 134 -7.32 13.83 4.01
CA PHE A 134 -6.21 13.82 4.95
C PHE A 134 -6.01 15.20 5.59
N ALA A 135 -6.02 16.28 4.81
CA ALA A 135 -5.93 17.65 5.33
C ALA A 135 -7.06 17.97 6.30
N LYS A 136 -8.31 17.67 5.94
CA LYS A 136 -9.46 17.91 6.81
C LYS A 136 -9.42 17.07 8.09
N ALA A 137 -9.10 15.79 7.97
CA ALA A 137 -8.99 14.87 9.09
C ALA A 137 -7.85 15.29 10.04
N SER A 138 -6.72 15.76 9.50
CA SER A 138 -5.59 16.29 10.27
C SER A 138 -5.99 17.52 11.11
N ASN A 139 -6.72 18.47 10.53
CA ASN A 139 -7.22 19.64 11.27
C ASN A 139 -8.17 19.24 12.41
N LEU A 140 -9.04 18.25 12.16
CA LEU A 140 -9.93 17.72 13.19
C LEU A 140 -9.17 16.94 14.29
N PHE A 141 -8.10 16.23 13.91
CA PHE A 141 -7.21 15.50 14.81
C PHE A 141 -6.47 16.47 15.75
N ILE A 142 -5.83 17.50 15.19
CA ILE A 142 -5.16 18.57 15.96
C ILE A 142 -6.17 19.19 16.92
N LYS A 143 -7.36 19.58 16.46
CA LYS A 143 -8.39 20.17 17.32
C LYS A 143 -8.81 19.27 18.48
N LYS A 144 -8.88 17.94 18.26
CA LYS A 144 -9.24 16.96 19.30
C LYS A 144 -8.13 16.86 20.36
N TRP A 145 -6.89 16.71 19.93
CA TRP A 145 -5.79 16.33 20.81
C TRP A 145 -5.02 17.51 21.38
N ASN A 146 -5.03 18.69 20.74
CA ASN A 146 -4.30 19.86 21.22
C ASN A 146 -4.76 20.33 22.61
N LYS A 147 -6.03 20.08 22.96
CA LYS A 147 -6.57 20.39 24.30
C LYS A 147 -6.00 19.51 25.41
N LYS A 148 -5.57 18.29 25.07
CA LYS A 148 -5.11 17.27 26.03
C LYS A 148 -3.59 17.15 26.05
N GLN A 149 -2.97 17.18 24.86
CA GLN A 149 -1.57 16.84 24.62
C GLN A 149 -0.90 17.87 23.69
N PRO A 150 -0.88 19.18 24.04
CA PRO A 150 -0.46 20.25 23.14
C PRO A 150 0.98 20.11 22.65
N THR A 151 1.90 19.72 23.54
CA THR A 151 3.33 19.54 23.21
C THR A 151 3.57 18.43 22.20
N PHE A 152 2.85 17.31 22.31
CA PHE A 152 2.91 16.24 21.32
C PHE A 152 2.31 16.70 19.98
N ILE A 153 1.22 17.46 20.01
CA ILE A 153 0.55 17.91 18.79
C ILE A 153 1.40 18.92 18.01
N GLU A 154 2.06 19.86 18.69
CA GLU A 154 3.03 20.75 18.06
C GLU A 154 4.16 19.97 17.36
N TYR A 155 4.73 18.97 18.04
CA TYR A 155 5.70 18.06 17.43
C TYR A 155 5.10 17.32 16.21
N PHE A 156 3.92 16.75 16.36
CA PHE A 156 3.29 15.93 15.33
C PHE A 156 2.92 16.73 14.09
N GLU A 157 2.43 17.96 14.27
CA GLU A 157 2.07 18.87 13.18
C GLU A 157 3.29 19.30 12.36
N ASN A 158 4.36 19.72 13.05
CA ASN A 158 5.61 20.13 12.40
C ASN A 158 6.29 18.97 11.66
N GLU A 159 6.42 17.82 12.34
CA GLU A 159 7.18 16.69 11.80
C GLU A 159 6.37 15.88 10.78
N TRP A 160 5.14 15.49 11.11
CA TRP A 160 4.38 14.46 10.37
C TRP A 160 3.24 15.01 9.52
N LEU A 161 2.79 16.24 9.76
CA LEU A 161 1.76 16.88 8.93
C LEU A 161 2.35 17.94 7.98
N THR A 162 3.55 18.45 8.26
CA THR A 162 4.22 19.46 7.44
C THR A 162 5.46 18.88 6.73
N LEU A 163 6.47 18.47 7.49
CA LEU A 163 7.76 18.05 6.90
C LEU A 163 7.68 16.69 6.19
N HIS A 164 7.07 15.69 6.83
CA HIS A 164 6.99 14.31 6.36
C HIS A 164 5.55 13.84 6.15
N ARG A 165 4.74 14.60 5.41
CA ARG A 165 3.29 14.36 5.23
C ARG A 165 2.89 13.07 4.50
N GLY A 166 3.84 12.38 3.86
CA GLY A 166 3.56 11.35 2.85
C GLY A 166 3.26 9.93 3.32
N TRP A 167 2.59 9.73 4.47
CA TRP A 167 2.40 8.42 5.10
C TRP A 167 0.96 7.87 5.04
N TYR A 168 0.02 8.62 4.46
CA TYR A 168 -1.38 8.20 4.31
C TYR A 168 -1.62 7.46 2.99
N GLU A 169 -2.58 6.55 2.96
CA GLU A 169 -2.87 5.67 1.81
C GLU A 169 -3.26 6.44 0.53
N GLY A 170 -4.03 7.52 0.69
CA GLY A 170 -4.51 8.34 -0.41
C GLY A 170 -3.47 9.27 -1.05
N ILE A 171 -2.19 9.19 -0.66
CA ILE A 171 -1.15 10.02 -1.29
C ILE A 171 -0.89 9.57 -2.72
N GLN A 172 -0.87 8.25 -2.94
CA GLN A 172 -0.64 7.66 -4.24
C GLN A 172 -1.28 6.28 -4.30
N HIS A 173 -2.17 6.10 -5.27
CA HIS A 173 -2.80 4.82 -5.51
C HIS A 173 -1.79 3.83 -6.10
N LEU A 174 -2.01 2.54 -5.87
CA LEU A 174 -1.20 1.45 -6.45
C LEU A 174 0.29 1.53 -6.08
N THR A 175 0.59 2.10 -4.91
CA THR A 175 1.95 2.16 -4.35
C THR A 175 1.93 1.58 -2.94
N PRO A 176 2.81 0.63 -2.59
CA PRO A 176 2.78 0.01 -1.27
C PRO A 176 3.02 1.07 -0.18
N SER A 177 2.31 1.00 0.95
CA SER A 177 2.58 1.92 2.08
C SER A 177 3.72 1.45 2.99
N THR A 178 4.30 0.28 2.71
CA THR A 178 5.40 -0.31 3.47
C THR A 178 6.53 -0.75 2.54
N ASN A 179 7.77 -0.68 3.02
CA ASN A 179 8.97 -1.11 2.31
C ASN A 179 9.30 -2.60 2.56
N ASN A 180 8.33 -3.42 2.97
CA ASN A 180 8.55 -4.82 3.36
C ASN A 180 9.27 -5.65 2.29
N GLY A 181 8.90 -5.45 1.02
CA GLY A 181 9.55 -6.14 -0.10
C GLY A 181 11.04 -5.82 -0.20
N LEU A 182 11.39 -4.53 -0.05
CA LEU A 182 12.79 -4.09 -0.02
C LEU A 182 13.51 -4.63 1.21
N GLU A 183 12.91 -4.55 2.40
CA GLU A 183 13.52 -5.09 3.63
C GLU A 183 13.78 -6.60 3.53
N SER A 184 12.89 -7.34 2.87
CA SER A 184 13.09 -8.75 2.56
C SER A 184 14.29 -8.96 1.63
N SER A 185 14.43 -8.14 0.57
CA SER A 185 15.60 -8.20 -0.31
C SER A 185 16.91 -7.84 0.41
N ASN A 186 16.89 -6.84 1.29
CA ASN A 186 18.04 -6.53 2.16
C ASN A 186 18.42 -7.72 3.04
N ARG A 187 17.43 -8.45 3.55
CA ARG A 187 17.66 -9.64 4.37
C ARG A 187 18.26 -10.78 3.55
N VAL A 188 17.81 -11.02 2.31
CA VAL A 188 18.41 -12.02 1.41
C VAL A 188 19.90 -11.73 1.18
N ILE A 189 20.28 -10.48 0.91
CA ILE A 189 21.69 -10.11 0.73
C ILE A 189 22.50 -10.38 2.00
N LYS A 190 21.92 -10.11 3.17
CA LYS A 190 22.58 -10.38 4.45
C LYS A 190 22.68 -11.87 4.73
N ASP A 191 21.60 -12.61 4.61
CA ASP A 191 21.52 -13.99 5.08
C ASP A 191 22.13 -14.98 4.09
N GLU A 192 21.95 -14.76 2.78
CA GLU A 192 22.35 -15.70 1.74
C GLU A 192 23.62 -15.27 0.98
N ASN A 193 23.80 -13.98 0.70
CA ASN A 193 24.93 -13.54 -0.12
C ASN A 193 26.19 -13.23 0.70
N THR A 194 26.01 -12.67 1.89
CA THR A 194 27.12 -12.31 2.79
C THR A 194 27.20 -13.16 4.03
N PHE A 195 26.22 -14.03 4.29
CA PHE A 195 26.12 -14.84 5.52
C PHE A 195 26.26 -14.01 6.80
N ARG A 196 25.79 -12.76 6.75
CA ARG A 196 25.90 -11.71 7.77
C ARG A 196 27.33 -11.30 8.11
N GLU A 197 28.30 -11.72 7.31
CA GLU A 197 29.66 -11.24 7.40
C GLU A 197 29.79 -9.88 6.72
N ARG A 198 30.64 -9.05 7.29
CA ARG A 198 31.09 -7.85 6.60
C ARG A 198 32.24 -8.27 5.68
N LEU A 199 32.25 -7.81 4.44
CA LEU A 199 33.29 -8.13 3.47
C LEU A 199 34.23 -6.95 3.21
N PRO A 200 35.50 -7.19 2.79
CA PRO A 200 36.32 -6.15 2.20
C PRO A 200 35.62 -5.55 0.98
N LEU A 201 35.78 -4.25 0.76
CA LEU A 201 35.10 -3.54 -0.34
C LEU A 201 35.37 -4.17 -1.72
N SER A 202 36.59 -4.62 -1.98
CA SER A 202 36.95 -5.30 -3.23
C SER A 202 36.15 -6.59 -3.47
N ARG A 203 36.00 -7.41 -2.42
CA ARG A 203 35.21 -8.64 -2.47
C ARG A 203 33.71 -8.35 -2.57
N PHE A 204 33.24 -7.36 -1.82
CA PHE A 204 31.84 -6.95 -1.88
C PHE A 204 31.47 -6.41 -3.27
N LYS A 205 32.35 -5.66 -3.93
CA LYS A 205 32.14 -5.21 -5.31
C LYS A 205 31.90 -6.38 -6.27
N ILE A 206 32.72 -7.43 -6.20
CA ILE A 206 32.52 -8.63 -7.03
C ILE A 206 31.14 -9.26 -6.73
N LEU A 207 30.82 -9.43 -5.45
CA LEU A 207 29.53 -9.96 -5.01
C LEU A 207 28.34 -9.12 -5.52
N THR A 208 28.44 -7.80 -5.59
CA THR A 208 27.35 -6.97 -6.12
C THR A 208 27.05 -7.26 -7.59
N PHE A 209 28.06 -7.57 -8.41
CA PHE A 209 27.84 -7.99 -9.80
C PHE A 209 27.14 -9.34 -9.86
N GLU A 210 27.56 -10.31 -9.04
CA GLU A 210 26.92 -11.62 -8.95
C GLU A 210 25.45 -11.53 -8.49
N ILE A 211 25.16 -10.66 -7.52
CA ILE A 211 23.79 -10.42 -7.03
C ILE A 211 22.91 -9.86 -8.16
N VAL A 212 23.39 -8.82 -8.86
CA VAL A 212 22.63 -8.19 -9.95
C VAL A 212 22.45 -9.17 -11.11
N GLU A 213 23.48 -9.93 -11.46
CA GLU A 213 23.40 -10.99 -12.48
C GLU A 213 22.38 -12.07 -12.09
N LYS A 214 22.37 -12.51 -10.81
CA LYS A 214 21.36 -13.45 -10.29
C LYS A 214 19.95 -12.90 -10.47
N TRP A 215 19.73 -11.62 -10.16
CA TRP A 215 18.43 -10.97 -10.37
C TRP A 215 18.03 -10.98 -11.84
N SER A 216 18.92 -10.59 -12.75
CA SER A 216 18.66 -10.61 -14.20
C SER A 216 18.31 -12.02 -14.71
N LYS A 217 19.12 -13.02 -14.36
CA LYS A 217 18.89 -14.43 -14.73
C LYS A 217 17.58 -14.98 -14.18
N SER A 218 17.10 -14.50 -13.03
CA SER A 218 15.79 -14.93 -12.50
C SER A 218 14.64 -14.52 -13.43
N TYR A 219 14.70 -13.35 -14.07
CA TYR A 219 13.68 -12.95 -15.04
C TYR A 219 13.85 -13.69 -16.37
N GLU A 220 15.09 -13.80 -16.87
CA GLU A 220 15.38 -14.53 -18.12
C GLU A 220 14.88 -15.99 -18.06
N ARG A 221 15.01 -16.63 -16.90
CA ARG A 221 14.57 -18.02 -16.66
C ARG A 221 13.12 -18.14 -16.20
N ASN A 222 12.34 -17.06 -16.18
CA ASN A 222 10.97 -17.01 -15.67
C ASN A 222 10.80 -17.52 -14.22
N LEU A 223 11.86 -17.46 -13.41
CA LEU A 223 11.81 -17.79 -11.97
C LEU A 223 11.22 -16.63 -11.15
N LYS A 224 11.27 -15.41 -11.69
CA LYS A 224 10.64 -14.22 -11.14
C LYS A 224 9.84 -13.54 -12.24
N LEU A 225 8.59 -13.23 -11.95
CA LEU A 225 7.67 -12.54 -12.86
C LEU A 225 7.42 -11.12 -12.34
N PHE A 226 7.22 -10.18 -13.26
CA PHE A 226 6.75 -8.84 -12.92
C PHE A 226 5.25 -8.79 -13.18
N HIS A 227 4.44 -8.57 -12.14
CA HIS A 227 2.99 -8.56 -12.27
C HIS A 227 2.48 -7.17 -12.65
N ASP A 228 2.04 -7.03 -13.91
CA ASP A 228 1.39 -5.83 -14.45
C ASP A 228 -0.12 -5.75 -14.11
N LYS A 229 -0.65 -6.76 -13.43
CA LYS A 229 -2.04 -6.89 -12.94
C LYS A 229 -2.06 -7.56 -11.59
N GLN A 230 -3.03 -7.21 -10.74
CA GLN A 230 -3.23 -7.84 -9.45
C GLN A 230 -3.70 -9.29 -9.58
N THR A 231 -3.09 -10.17 -8.79
CA THR A 231 -3.55 -11.54 -8.58
C THR A 231 -4.66 -11.57 -7.54
N VAL A 232 -5.84 -12.07 -7.92
CA VAL A 232 -6.93 -12.28 -6.97
C VAL A 232 -6.69 -13.57 -6.18
N THR A 233 -6.17 -13.41 -4.96
CA THR A 233 -5.94 -14.54 -4.04
C THR A 233 -7.24 -15.28 -3.68
N LEU A 234 -7.12 -16.56 -3.30
CA LEU A 234 -8.27 -17.38 -2.89
C LEU A 234 -9.02 -16.78 -1.68
N ASP A 235 -8.31 -16.15 -0.75
CA ASP A 235 -8.91 -15.44 0.38
C ASP A 235 -9.81 -14.29 -0.08
N ILE A 236 -9.34 -13.47 -1.04
CA ILE A 236 -10.15 -12.40 -1.60
C ILE A 236 -11.36 -12.97 -2.35
N TRP A 237 -11.18 -14.02 -3.16
CA TRP A 237 -12.31 -14.69 -3.81
C TRP A 237 -13.38 -15.15 -2.82
N THR A 238 -12.95 -15.78 -1.72
CA THR A 238 -13.83 -16.32 -0.68
C THR A 238 -14.58 -15.18 0.02
N ASN A 239 -13.86 -14.15 0.45
CA ASN A 239 -14.42 -12.96 1.10
C ASN A 239 -15.39 -12.19 0.18
N SER A 240 -15.10 -12.14 -1.11
CA SER A 240 -15.96 -11.52 -2.13
C SER A 240 -17.25 -12.31 -2.32
N TYR A 241 -17.14 -13.63 -2.45
CA TYR A 241 -18.30 -14.50 -2.60
C TYR A 241 -19.22 -14.47 -1.36
N GLN A 242 -18.64 -14.48 -0.15
CA GLN A 242 -19.39 -14.29 1.08
C GLN A 242 -20.05 -12.91 1.15
N TRP A 243 -19.34 -11.86 0.73
CA TRP A 243 -19.87 -10.50 0.68
C TRP A 243 -21.07 -10.39 -0.28
N VAL A 244 -21.01 -11.02 -1.47
CA VAL A 244 -22.13 -11.05 -2.43
C VAL A 244 -23.38 -11.69 -1.81
N LYS A 245 -23.21 -12.75 -1.01
CA LYS A 245 -24.33 -13.43 -0.32
C LYS A 245 -25.02 -12.57 0.74
N LEU A 246 -24.39 -11.51 1.23
CA LEU A 246 -25.04 -10.56 2.14
C LEU A 246 -26.14 -9.75 1.43
N ASN A 247 -26.14 -9.73 0.09
CA ASN A 247 -27.12 -9.04 -0.74
C ASN A 247 -27.38 -7.58 -0.31
N LYS A 248 -26.31 -6.87 0.05
CA LYS A 248 -26.38 -5.46 0.45
C LYS A 248 -27.02 -4.63 -0.66
N SER A 249 -27.90 -3.69 -0.29
CA SER A 249 -28.44 -2.69 -1.20
C SER A 249 -27.34 -1.69 -1.56
N ILE A 250 -27.11 -1.51 -2.86
CA ILE A 250 -26.08 -0.64 -3.42
C ILE A 250 -26.75 0.42 -4.29
N VAL A 251 -26.16 1.61 -4.35
CA VAL A 251 -26.62 2.69 -5.25
C VAL A 251 -25.58 2.82 -6.36
N SER A 252 -26.00 2.77 -7.62
CA SER A 252 -25.10 2.95 -8.76
C SER A 252 -25.38 4.25 -9.51
N LYS A 253 -24.34 4.79 -10.14
CA LYS A 253 -24.40 5.95 -11.03
C LYS A 253 -23.49 5.66 -12.23
N LYS A 254 -24.03 5.83 -13.44
CA LYS A 254 -23.25 5.74 -14.67
C LYS A 254 -22.39 7.02 -14.83
N LEU A 255 -21.10 6.85 -15.10
CA LEU A 255 -20.19 7.90 -15.56
C LEU A 255 -19.88 7.67 -17.05
N ASP A 256 -19.04 8.49 -17.65
CA ASP A 256 -18.74 8.40 -19.09
C ASP A 256 -17.98 7.11 -19.45
N ASP A 257 -17.01 6.72 -18.62
CA ASP A 257 -16.09 5.59 -18.83
C ASP A 257 -16.20 4.47 -17.77
N ALA A 258 -16.97 4.70 -16.71
CA ALA A 258 -17.10 3.79 -15.57
C ALA A 258 -18.48 3.82 -14.92
N ILE A 259 -18.77 2.81 -14.10
CA ILE A 259 -19.94 2.78 -13.22
C ILE A 259 -19.46 3.00 -11.78
N GLU A 260 -19.98 4.04 -11.13
CA GLU A 260 -19.76 4.33 -9.71
C GLU A 260 -20.78 3.56 -8.86
N PHE A 261 -20.33 2.86 -7.84
CA PHE A 261 -21.15 2.12 -6.89
C PHE A 261 -20.88 2.61 -5.46
N HIS A 262 -21.93 2.97 -4.74
CA HIS A 262 -21.89 3.22 -3.32
C HIS A 262 -22.33 1.95 -2.57
N VAL A 263 -21.43 1.45 -1.71
CA VAL A 263 -21.55 0.17 -0.99
C VAL A 263 -21.53 0.41 0.52
N PRO A 264 -22.49 -0.12 1.31
CA PRO A 264 -22.49 0.09 2.75
C PRO A 264 -21.35 -0.69 3.42
N ALA A 265 -20.62 -0.02 4.32
CA ALA A 265 -19.55 -0.62 5.08
C ALA A 265 -20.07 -1.45 6.28
N GLY A 266 -19.18 -2.22 6.92
CA GLY A 266 -19.51 -2.99 8.12
C GLY A 266 -20.69 -3.95 7.92
N ASN A 267 -21.60 -3.96 8.90
CA ASN A 267 -22.81 -4.79 8.92
C ASN A 267 -24.03 -4.12 8.29
N GLU A 268 -23.92 -2.85 7.88
CA GLU A 268 -25.03 -2.10 7.29
C GLU A 268 -25.49 -2.74 5.98
N LEU A 269 -26.80 -2.90 5.81
CA LEU A 269 -27.38 -3.55 4.63
C LEU A 269 -27.79 -2.57 3.54
N SER A 270 -27.96 -1.29 3.85
CA SER A 270 -28.44 -0.28 2.90
C SER A 270 -27.77 1.07 3.12
N ILE A 271 -27.95 1.97 2.14
CA ILE A 271 -27.41 3.32 2.16
C ILE A 271 -28.53 4.32 1.92
N SER A 272 -28.55 5.40 2.72
CA SER A 272 -29.42 6.55 2.45
C SER A 272 -28.74 7.55 1.49
N LYS A 273 -29.52 8.24 0.65
CA LYS A 273 -29.01 9.31 -0.22
C LYS A 273 -28.32 10.43 0.59
N ASN A 274 -28.86 10.76 1.76
CA ASN A 274 -28.28 11.75 2.67
C ASN A 274 -26.88 11.34 3.16
N SER A 275 -26.65 10.05 3.47
CA SER A 275 -25.34 9.55 3.88
C SER A 275 -24.28 9.75 2.79
N ILE A 276 -24.66 9.53 1.52
CA ILE A 276 -23.78 9.76 0.37
C ILE A 276 -23.41 11.25 0.27
N GLU A 277 -24.38 12.15 0.41
CA GLU A 277 -24.12 13.59 0.39
C GLU A 277 -23.21 14.06 1.53
N ILE A 278 -23.40 13.55 2.74
CA ILE A 278 -22.57 13.87 3.90
C ILE A 278 -21.10 13.55 3.62
N ILE A 279 -20.81 12.40 3.00
CA ILE A 279 -19.45 11.99 2.67
C ILE A 279 -18.89 12.83 1.52
N LYS A 280 -19.65 13.03 0.44
CA LYS A 280 -19.21 13.84 -0.72
C LYS A 280 -18.88 15.29 -0.32
N LYS A 281 -19.69 15.88 0.56
CA LYS A 281 -19.49 17.23 1.11
C LYS A 281 -18.55 17.25 2.33
N MET A 282 -18.05 16.09 2.76
CA MET A 282 -17.19 15.92 3.93
C MET A 282 -17.74 16.63 5.19
N LYS A 283 -19.04 16.51 5.47
CA LYS A 283 -19.71 17.18 6.60
C LYS A 283 -19.38 16.50 7.94
N TRP A 284 -18.14 16.67 8.38
CA TRP A 284 -17.59 16.20 9.65
C TRP A 284 -17.04 17.39 10.44
N TYR A 285 -17.39 17.48 11.73
CA TYR A 285 -17.05 18.60 12.60
C TYR A 285 -16.18 18.21 13.80
N SER A 286 -15.97 16.90 14.01
CA SER A 286 -15.02 16.34 14.97
C SER A 286 -14.28 15.15 14.35
N PHE A 287 -13.12 14.81 14.92
CA PHE A 287 -12.36 13.64 14.45
C PHE A 287 -13.16 12.34 14.62
N ASP A 288 -13.91 12.18 15.72
CA ASP A 288 -14.73 11.00 15.94
C ASP A 288 -15.87 10.87 14.92
N GLN A 289 -16.46 12.00 14.49
CA GLN A 289 -17.41 11.98 13.37
C GLN A 289 -16.73 11.55 12.06
N TYR A 290 -15.49 11.97 11.81
CA TYR A 290 -14.72 11.52 10.65
C TYR A 290 -14.50 10.00 10.69
N LYS A 291 -14.03 9.44 11.82
CA LYS A 291 -13.80 7.99 11.98
C LYS A 291 -15.04 7.16 11.63
N ILE A 292 -16.23 7.63 12.01
CA ILE A 292 -17.48 6.92 11.74
C ILE A 292 -17.93 7.14 10.29
N LYS A 293 -17.97 8.40 9.84
CA LYS A 293 -18.65 8.76 8.58
C LYS A 293 -17.79 8.55 7.33
N ALA A 294 -16.47 8.74 7.40
CA ALA A 294 -15.60 8.56 6.22
C ALA A 294 -15.46 7.09 5.82
N PHE A 295 -15.70 6.17 6.75
CA PHE A 295 -15.56 4.73 6.56
C PHE A 295 -16.90 3.98 6.59
N SER A 296 -18.03 4.68 6.48
CA SER A 296 -19.37 4.07 6.49
C SER A 296 -19.86 3.65 5.11
N ILE A 297 -19.29 4.21 4.04
CA ILE A 297 -19.63 3.89 2.65
C ILE A 297 -18.35 3.73 1.84
N TRP A 298 -18.28 2.62 1.10
CA TRP A 298 -17.25 2.42 0.10
C TRP A 298 -17.73 2.90 -1.25
N ASN A 299 -16.92 3.71 -1.92
CA ASN A 299 -17.06 4.04 -3.31
C ASN A 299 -16.25 3.04 -4.13
N VAL A 300 -16.89 2.36 -5.06
CA VAL A 300 -16.27 1.41 -5.99
C VAL A 300 -16.55 1.85 -7.40
N THR A 301 -15.53 1.96 -8.24
CA THR A 301 -15.69 2.21 -9.68
C THR A 301 -15.30 0.96 -10.45
N LEU A 302 -16.11 0.58 -11.43
CA LEU A 302 -15.76 -0.46 -12.40
C LEU A 302 -15.78 0.15 -13.80
N PRO A 303 -14.83 -0.18 -14.69
CA PRO A 303 -14.88 0.24 -16.09
C PRO A 303 -16.17 -0.23 -16.79
N MET A 304 -16.59 0.48 -17.85
CA MET A 304 -17.70 0.02 -18.70
C MET A 304 -17.39 -1.28 -19.44
N ASP A 305 -16.12 -1.50 -19.78
CA ASP A 305 -15.64 -2.75 -20.37
C ASP A 305 -15.58 -3.84 -19.29
N GLU A 306 -16.53 -4.77 -19.35
CA GLU A 306 -16.69 -5.86 -18.39
C GLU A 306 -15.44 -6.75 -18.30
N THR A 307 -14.66 -6.85 -19.38
CA THR A 307 -13.43 -7.66 -19.41
C THR A 307 -12.32 -7.04 -18.57
N LYS A 308 -12.41 -5.74 -18.28
CA LYS A 308 -11.44 -4.95 -17.53
C LYS A 308 -11.89 -4.66 -16.10
N TRP A 309 -12.83 -5.43 -15.56
CA TRP A 309 -13.33 -5.23 -14.19
C TRP A 309 -12.23 -5.18 -13.11
N MET A 310 -11.08 -5.82 -13.35
CA MET A 310 -9.92 -5.80 -12.43
C MET A 310 -9.25 -4.43 -12.32
N ASP A 311 -9.43 -3.55 -13.32
CA ASP A 311 -8.97 -2.15 -13.28
C ASP A 311 -9.87 -1.28 -12.38
N GLY A 312 -10.92 -1.87 -11.81
CA GLY A 312 -11.82 -1.22 -10.87
C GLY A 312 -11.13 -0.72 -9.62
N GLN A 313 -11.59 0.42 -9.10
CA GLN A 313 -11.01 1.06 -7.92
C GLN A 313 -11.97 1.04 -6.74
N CYS A 314 -11.44 1.06 -5.52
CA CYS A 314 -12.26 1.17 -4.33
C CYS A 314 -11.56 2.02 -3.27
N ASN A 315 -12.33 2.81 -2.52
CA ASN A 315 -11.78 3.62 -1.43
C ASN A 315 -11.70 2.88 -0.07
N CYS A 316 -11.94 1.57 -0.03
CA CYS A 316 -11.86 0.82 1.23
C CYS A 316 -10.39 0.55 1.61
N PRO A 317 -10.06 0.42 2.92
CA PRO A 317 -8.70 0.11 3.37
C PRO A 317 -8.08 -1.12 2.70
N GLY A 318 -8.88 -2.16 2.46
CA GLY A 318 -8.42 -3.37 1.80
C GLY A 318 -7.90 -3.14 0.38
N PHE A 319 -8.48 -2.18 -0.35
CA PHE A 319 -8.03 -1.83 -1.70
C PHE A 319 -6.73 -1.04 -1.66
N PHE A 320 -6.64 0.00 -0.82
CA PHE A 320 -5.40 0.77 -0.70
C PHE A 320 -4.20 -0.10 -0.29
N LYS A 321 -4.40 -1.07 0.61
CA LYS A 321 -3.35 -1.98 1.07
C LYS A 321 -3.02 -3.14 0.11
N LYS A 322 -3.92 -3.50 -0.80
CA LYS A 322 -3.76 -4.71 -1.65
C LYS A 322 -3.94 -4.48 -3.15
N PHE A 323 -4.32 -3.28 -3.55
CA PHE A 323 -4.70 -2.85 -4.90
C PHE A 323 -5.87 -3.62 -5.52
N ILE A 324 -6.46 -4.55 -4.77
CA ILE A 324 -7.68 -5.27 -5.10
C ILE A 324 -8.40 -5.61 -3.80
N CYS A 325 -9.72 -5.59 -3.79
CA CYS A 325 -10.50 -5.84 -2.58
C CYS A 325 -11.75 -6.66 -2.86
N LYS A 326 -12.38 -7.12 -1.76
CA LYS A 326 -13.61 -7.90 -1.85
C LYS A 326 -14.79 -7.18 -2.49
N HIS A 327 -14.77 -5.84 -2.52
CA HIS A 327 -15.85 -5.05 -3.10
C HIS A 327 -15.74 -4.96 -4.63
N VAL A 328 -14.53 -4.76 -5.17
CA VAL A 328 -14.29 -4.79 -6.63
C VAL A 328 -14.63 -6.18 -7.19
N VAL A 329 -14.01 -7.21 -6.62
CA VAL A 329 -14.25 -8.61 -7.03
C VAL A 329 -15.71 -9.01 -6.76
N GLY A 330 -16.28 -8.62 -5.62
CA GLY A 330 -17.66 -8.92 -5.27
C GLY A 330 -18.67 -8.29 -6.23
N LEU A 331 -18.47 -7.04 -6.65
CA LEU A 331 -19.32 -6.40 -7.65
C LEU A 331 -19.17 -7.06 -9.02
N ALA A 332 -17.96 -7.41 -9.44
CA ALA A 332 -17.73 -8.16 -10.66
C ALA A 332 -18.46 -9.52 -10.65
N ILE A 333 -18.47 -10.24 -9.52
CA ILE A 333 -19.27 -11.47 -9.35
C ILE A 333 -20.77 -11.17 -9.44
N ARG A 334 -21.25 -10.12 -8.77
CA ARG A 334 -22.68 -9.76 -8.72
C ARG A 334 -23.22 -9.34 -10.09
N LEU A 335 -22.39 -8.68 -10.89
CA LEU A 335 -22.68 -8.25 -12.26
C LEU A 335 -22.38 -9.33 -13.31
N ASN A 336 -21.89 -10.50 -12.89
CA ASN A 336 -21.54 -11.63 -13.74
C ASN A 336 -20.37 -11.36 -14.72
N TYR A 337 -19.49 -10.40 -14.40
CA TYR A 337 -18.25 -10.12 -15.15
C TYR A 337 -17.17 -11.18 -14.89
N CYS A 338 -17.25 -11.87 -13.75
CA CYS A 338 -16.35 -12.97 -13.42
C CYS A 338 -17.05 -14.06 -12.60
N LYS A 339 -16.49 -15.28 -12.62
CA LYS A 339 -16.98 -16.42 -11.84
C LYS A 339 -15.97 -16.77 -10.75
N PRO A 340 -16.39 -16.86 -9.48
CA PRO A 340 -15.48 -17.27 -8.42
C PRO A 340 -15.07 -18.74 -8.61
N PRO A 341 -13.79 -19.08 -8.36
CA PRO A 341 -13.31 -20.45 -8.49
C PRO A 341 -14.06 -21.39 -7.53
N PRO A 342 -14.24 -22.69 -7.86
CA PRO A 342 -14.98 -23.62 -7.02
C PRO A 342 -14.49 -23.66 -5.57
N ALA A 343 -13.17 -23.61 -5.37
CA ALA A 343 -12.55 -23.60 -4.04
C ALA A 343 -13.00 -22.43 -3.15
N ALA A 344 -13.29 -21.25 -3.74
CA ALA A 344 -13.75 -20.07 -3.00
C ALA A 344 -15.21 -20.17 -2.53
N LYS A 345 -15.97 -21.11 -3.12
CA LYS A 345 -17.38 -21.36 -2.74
C LYS A 345 -17.49 -22.28 -1.53
N ASN A 346 -16.42 -23.03 -1.23
CA ASN A 346 -16.38 -23.95 -0.11
C ASN A 346 -16.31 -23.16 1.20
N ILE A 347 -17.19 -23.53 2.13
CA ILE A 347 -17.18 -22.98 3.50
C ILE A 347 -15.93 -23.51 4.20
N ARG A 348 -15.20 -22.66 4.93
CA ARG A 348 -14.03 -23.10 5.72
C ARG A 348 -14.47 -24.20 6.70
N ILE A 349 -13.73 -25.31 6.74
CA ILE A 349 -13.94 -26.38 7.71
C ILE A 349 -13.91 -25.75 9.12
N GLY A 350 -15.01 -25.85 9.86
CA GLY A 350 -15.16 -25.26 11.20
C GLY A 350 -16.31 -24.26 11.34
N GLU A 351 -16.85 -23.70 10.26
CA GLU A 351 -18.10 -22.93 10.35
C GLU A 351 -19.31 -23.88 10.41
N LYS A 352 -19.99 -23.88 11.56
CA LYS A 352 -21.17 -24.72 11.81
C LYS A 352 -22.24 -24.41 10.74
N ARG A 353 -22.73 -25.44 10.06
CA ARG A 353 -23.90 -25.35 9.16
C ARG A 353 -25.02 -24.57 9.87
N ARG A 354 -25.68 -23.63 9.16
CA ARG A 354 -26.90 -22.98 9.66
C ARG A 354 -27.88 -24.07 10.14
N ARG A 355 -28.55 -23.87 11.28
CA ARG A 355 -29.53 -24.81 11.82
C ARG A 355 -30.58 -25.11 10.74
N GLY A 356 -30.72 -26.39 10.38
CA GLY A 356 -31.64 -26.88 9.38
C GLY A 356 -31.21 -28.25 8.84
N ARG A 357 -32.17 -29.15 8.62
CA ARG A 357 -31.90 -30.47 8.04
C ARG A 357 -31.36 -30.27 6.61
N PRO A 358 -30.25 -30.91 6.23
CA PRO A 358 -29.80 -30.91 4.84
C PRO A 358 -30.92 -31.42 3.93
N SER A 359 -31.11 -30.78 2.77
CA SER A 359 -31.99 -31.33 1.73
C SER A 359 -31.55 -32.74 1.40
N LYS A 360 -32.51 -33.68 1.30
CA LYS A 360 -32.22 -35.06 0.91
C LYS A 360 -31.44 -35.04 -0.41
N ALA A 361 -30.38 -35.84 -0.49
CA ALA A 361 -29.64 -36.04 -1.73
C ALA A 361 -30.62 -36.47 -2.82
N THR A 362 -30.63 -35.75 -3.95
CA THR A 362 -31.30 -36.20 -5.16
C THR A 362 -30.63 -37.49 -5.61
N LYS A 363 -31.44 -38.50 -5.99
CA LYS A 363 -30.91 -39.77 -6.51
C LYS A 363 -29.96 -39.47 -7.66
N ALA A 364 -28.79 -40.10 -7.63
CA ALA A 364 -27.86 -40.05 -8.74
C ALA A 364 -28.57 -40.51 -10.03
N LEU A 365 -28.30 -39.81 -11.14
CA LEU A 365 -28.80 -40.21 -12.45
C LEU A 365 -28.16 -41.56 -12.79
N LEU A 366 -28.93 -42.63 -12.72
CA LEU A 366 -28.54 -43.91 -13.29
C LEU A 366 -28.91 -43.84 -14.76
N ILE A 367 -27.93 -43.57 -15.62
CA ILE A 367 -28.07 -43.83 -17.05
C ILE A 367 -27.82 -45.33 -17.20
N GLN A 368 -28.87 -46.06 -17.59
CA GLN A 368 -28.72 -47.41 -18.16
C GLN A 368 -28.80 -47.31 -19.67
#